data_AF-A0A7Y8S073-F1
#
_entry.id   AF-A0A7Y8S073-F1
#
_cell.length_a   1.000
_cell.length_b   1.000
_cell.length_c   1.000
_cell.angle_alpha   90.00
_cell.angle_beta   90.00
_cell.angle_gamma   90.00
#
_symmetry.space_group_name_H-M   'P 1'
#
loop_
_entity.id
_entity.type
_entity.pdbx_description
1 polymer ?
#
loop_
_entity_poly.entity_id
_entity_poly.type
_entity_poly.pdbx_seq_one_letter_code
_entity_poly.pdbx_strand_id
1 'polypeptide(L)' 'MKCPLFPHLKPVTLCTIAPFVHYGLNEAQATSYRHAMEEVAAMAYLMGMGIDPHLAYYTVESWEINEKFY' A
#
# COMPACT_ATOMS: atom_id res chain seq x y z
N MET A 1 15.16 -20.04 19.95
CA MET A 1 13.75 -19.60 19.80
C MET A 1 13.78 -18.09 19.54
N LYS A 2 13.25 -17.61 18.40
CA LYS A 2 13.20 -16.15 18.14
C LYS A 2 11.95 -15.59 18.82
N CYS A 3 12.11 -14.67 19.77
CA CYS A 3 11.00 -13.95 20.38
C CYS A 3 10.67 -12.74 19.50
N PRO A 4 9.41 -12.54 19.06
CA PRO A 4 9.06 -11.40 18.23
C PRO A 4 9.22 -10.09 19.02
N LEU A 5 9.91 -9.12 18.42
CA LEU A 5 9.92 -7.76 18.94
C LEU A 5 8.54 -7.13 18.71
N PHE A 6 8.01 -6.45 19.73
CA PHE A 6 6.74 -5.71 19.69
C PHE A 6 5.55 -6.50 19.10
N PRO A 7 5.19 -7.66 19.68
CA PRO A 7 4.13 -8.53 19.11
C PRO A 7 2.75 -7.85 19.03
N HIS A 8 2.50 -6.84 19.87
CA HIS A 8 1.27 -6.06 19.87
C HIS A 8 1.09 -5.19 18.62
N LEU A 9 2.16 -4.90 17.87
CA LEU A 9 2.08 -4.09 16.65
C LEU A 9 1.51 -4.88 15.47
N LYS A 10 1.70 -6.21 15.42
CA LYS A 10 1.23 -7.05 14.31
C LYS A 10 -0.27 -6.83 13.95
N PRO A 11 -1.23 -6.92 14.88
CA PRO A 11 -2.64 -6.78 14.53
C PRO A 11 -2.97 -5.37 14.01
N VAL A 12 -2.47 -4.32 14.65
CA VAL A 12 -2.72 -2.95 14.21
C VAL A 12 -2.07 -2.69 12.86
N THR A 13 -0.81 -3.08 12.66
CA THR A 13 -0.12 -2.91 11.38
C THR A 13 -0.83 -3.63 10.24
N LEU A 14 -1.20 -4.90 10.42
CA LEU A 14 -1.88 -5.67 9.38
C LEU A 14 -3.29 -5.14 9.08
N CYS A 15 -4.02 -4.70 10.10
CA CYS A 15 -5.33 -4.08 9.92
C CYS A 15 -5.22 -2.75 9.14
N THR A 16 -4.26 -1.91 9.51
CA THR A 16 -4.00 -0.62 8.88
C THR A 16 -3.65 -0.77 7.40
N ILE A 17 -2.82 -1.76 7.03
CA ILE A 17 -2.41 -1.93 5.62
C ILE A 17 -3.38 -2.79 4.79
N ALA A 18 -4.33 -3.50 5.41
CA ALA A 18 -5.17 -4.46 4.73
C ALA A 18 -5.94 -3.87 3.52
N PRO A 19 -6.56 -2.68 3.59
CA PRO A 19 -7.26 -2.10 2.43
C PRO A 19 -6.35 -1.91 1.22
N PHE A 20 -5.11 -1.45 1.44
CA PHE A 20 -4.12 -1.22 0.39
C PHE A 20 -3.61 -2.51 -0.23
N VAL A 21 -3.41 -3.56 0.57
CA VAL A 21 -3.03 -4.88 0.06
C VAL A 21 -4.15 -5.47 -0.80
N HIS A 22 -5.41 -5.31 -0.39
CA HIS A 22 -6.55 -5.77 -1.21
C HIS A 22 -6.66 -4.96 -2.51
N TYR A 23 -6.46 -3.65 -2.44
CA TYR A 23 -6.38 -2.79 -3.63
C TYR A 23 -5.31 -3.29 -4.59
N GLY A 24 -4.05 -3.45 -4.15
CA GLY A 24 -2.96 -3.90 -5.00
C GLY A 24 -3.18 -5.31 -5.58
N LEU A 25 -3.82 -6.23 -4.84
CA LEU A 25 -4.17 -7.55 -5.37
C LEU A 25 -5.25 -7.50 -6.45
N ASN A 26 -6.14 -6.52 -6.40
CA ASN A 26 -7.13 -6.28 -7.45
C ASN A 26 -6.47 -5.59 -8.66
N GLU A 27 -5.66 -4.57 -8.41
CA GLU A 27 -4.95 -3.82 -9.45
C GLU A 27 -3.99 -4.72 -10.25
N ALA A 28 -3.28 -5.62 -9.58
CA ALA A 28 -2.39 -6.59 -10.21
C ALA A 28 -3.09 -7.53 -11.21
N GLN A 29 -4.42 -7.69 -11.11
CA GLN A 29 -5.20 -8.46 -12.08
C GLN A 29 -5.43 -7.68 -13.39
N ALA A 30 -5.42 -6.35 -13.33
CA ALA A 30 -5.60 -5.46 -14.48
C ALA A 30 -4.28 -4.97 -15.07
N THR A 31 -3.24 -4.79 -14.24
CA THR A 31 -1.93 -4.26 -14.62
C THR A 31 -0.83 -5.32 -14.48
N SER A 32 -0.03 -5.25 -13.42
CA SER A 32 0.99 -6.24 -13.06
C SER A 32 1.28 -6.24 -11.57
N TYR A 33 1.78 -7.37 -11.05
CA TYR A 33 2.24 -7.44 -9.66
C TYR A 33 3.33 -6.42 -9.32
N ARG A 34 4.18 -6.05 -10.28
CA ARG A 34 5.23 -5.04 -10.07
C ARG A 34 4.61 -3.69 -9.77
N HIS A 35 3.73 -3.23 -10.65
CA HIS A 35 3.06 -1.93 -10.55
C HIS A 35 2.25 -1.84 -9.25
N ALA A 36 1.36 -2.80 -9.02
CA ALA A 36 0.56 -2.83 -7.79
C ALA A 36 1.41 -2.89 -6.50
N MET A 37 2.56 -3.57 -6.51
CA MET A 37 3.47 -3.57 -5.36
C MET A 37 4.16 -2.22 -5.17
N GLU A 38 4.51 -1.51 -6.24
CA GLU A 38 5.11 -0.17 -6.19
C GLU A 38 4.11 0.81 -5.56
N GLU A 39 2.84 0.76 -5.95
CA GLU A 39 1.77 1.58 -5.36
C GLU A 39 1.54 1.26 -3.88
N VAL A 40 1.42 -0.02 -3.51
CA VAL A 40 1.26 -0.42 -2.10
C VAL A 40 2.45 0.03 -1.26
N ALA A 41 3.68 -0.09 -1.78
CA ALA A 41 4.87 0.37 -1.10
C ALA A 41 4.90 1.91 -0.97
N ALA A 42 4.49 2.64 -2.01
CA ALA A 42 4.40 4.09 -1.98
C ALA A 42 3.38 4.58 -0.93
N MET A 43 2.16 4.01 -0.92
CA MET A 43 1.14 4.34 0.07
C MET A 43 1.63 4.08 1.50
N ALA A 44 2.27 2.93 1.75
CA ALA A 44 2.84 2.61 3.05
C ALA A 44 3.96 3.57 3.48
N TYR A 45 4.80 4.02 2.54
CA TYR A 45 5.84 5.01 2.80
C TYR A 45 5.25 6.38 3.16
N LEU A 46 4.24 6.85 2.40
CA LEU A 46 3.52 8.10 2.69
C LEU A 46 2.87 8.07 4.09
N MET A 47 2.23 6.96 4.44
CA MET A 47 1.67 6.77 5.78
C MET A 47 2.75 6.80 6.87
N GLY A 48 3.93 6.24 6.61
CA GLY A 48 5.09 6.32 7.50
C GLY A 48 5.61 7.75 7.71
N MET A 49 5.37 8.67 6.76
CA MET A 49 5.64 10.10 6.91
C MET A 49 4.54 10.87 7.66
N GLY A 50 3.47 10.20 8.09
CA GLY A 50 2.35 10.80 8.81
C GLY A 50 1.21 11.30 7.91
N ILE A 51 1.20 10.93 6.63
CA ILE A 51 0.07 11.21 5.72
C ILE A 51 -1.09 10.28 6.07
N ASP A 52 -2.30 10.84 6.14
CA ASP A 52 -3.53 10.08 6.34
C ASP A 52 -3.69 8.97 5.29
N PRO A 53 -4.15 7.76 5.65
CA PRO A 53 -4.38 6.64 4.73
C PRO A 53 -5.14 6.99 3.44
N HIS A 54 -6.21 7.79 3.51
CA HIS A 54 -6.97 8.17 2.32
C HIS A 54 -6.20 9.16 1.46
N LEU A 55 -5.50 10.11 2.08
CA LEU A 55 -4.67 11.06 1.35
C LEU A 55 -3.48 10.36 0.67
N ALA A 56 -2.88 9.35 1.32
CA ALA A 56 -1.82 8.53 0.72
C ALA A 56 -2.33 7.78 -0.53
N TYR A 57 -3.51 7.17 -0.44
CA TYR A 57 -4.18 6.53 -1.59
C TYR A 57 -4.40 7.52 -2.74
N TYR A 58 -5.10 8.64 -2.51
CA TYR A 58 -5.36 9.61 -3.57
C TYR A 58 -4.10 10.23 -4.15
N THR A 59 -3.03 10.36 -3.36
CA THR A 59 -1.74 10.85 -3.87
C THR A 59 -1.15 9.88 -4.87
N VAL A 60 -1.11 8.59 -4.55
CA VAL A 60 -0.57 7.55 -5.45
C VAL A 60 -1.42 7.43 -6.71
N GLU A 61 -2.75 7.33 -6.58
CA GLU A 61 -3.68 7.29 -7.72
C GLU A 61 -3.55 8.51 -8.65
N SER A 62 -3.18 9.67 -8.10
CA SER A 62 -3.02 10.88 -8.91
C SER A 62 -1.81 10.83 -9.86
N TRP A 63 -0.84 9.97 -9.60
CA TRP A 63 0.32 9.78 -10.47
C TRP A 63 -0.04 9.03 -11.75
N GLU A 64 -1.09 8.20 -11.69
CA GLU A 64 -1.62 7.40 -12.80
C GLU A 64 -2.38 8.22 -13.86
N ILE A 65 -2.71 9.49 -13.59
CA ILE A 65 -3.53 10.33 -14.48
C ILE A 65 -2.87 10.56 -15.86
N ASN A 66 -1.57 10.32 -16.00
CA ASN A 66 -0.84 10.39 -17.27
C ASN A 66 -0.25 9.05 -17.73
N GLU A 67 -0.53 7.94 -17.03
CA GLU A 67 -0.05 6.63 -17.47
C GLU A 67 -0.84 6.18 -18.70
N LYS A 68 -0.11 6.04 -19.82
CA LYS A 68 -0.63 5.38 -21.01
C LYS A 68 -0.48 3.88 -20.79
N PHE A 69 -1.59 3.20 -20.51
CA PHE A 69 -1.65 1.75 -20.59
C PHE A 69 -1.31 1.32 -22.04
N TYR A 70 -0.12 0.75 -22.24
CA TYR A 70 0.38 0.24 -23.53
C TYR A 70 0.22 -1.28 -23.62
#